data_AF-A0A4U5TXT7-F1
#
_entry.id   AF-A0A4U5TXT7-F1
#
_cell.length_a   1.000
_cell.length_b   1.000
_cell.length_c   1.000
_cell.angle_alpha   90.00
_cell.angle_beta   90.00
_cell.angle_gamma   90.00
#
_symmetry.space_group_name_H-M   'P 1'
#
loop_
_entity.id
_entity.type
_entity.pdbx_description
1 polymer ?
#
loop_
_entity_poly.entity_id
_entity_poly.type
_entity_poly.pdbx_seq_one_letter_code
_entity_poly.pdbx_strand_id
1 'polypeptide(L)'
;MDPVEGRSLLNYIRAVNFNGSAGTSVLFNENGDAPGRYDIFQFQMTNHSLPGYRVIGQWTNNLRLNVEDMQWSGGLQSVPESICSFPCLPGERKKMVKGVPCCWHCELCDGYQYQLDEFTCETCPSDMRPNPNRTSCRPTPIIKLEWNAPWALVPASIALLGILATSAVVITFIRFNDTPIVRASGRELSYVLLTGIFLIYLITFLMIAEPSVLACAFRRLLLGLGMAITYSAMLTKTNRIYRIFEQGKVIPPHTIIDYEELRPPNPDLARGILKCDMSDLSIICCLSYSIILMVTCTVYAVKSRGVPETFNEAKPIGFTMYTTCIIWLAFIPIFFGTAQSTEKMFIQTATLTISMSLSAFVSLGMLYMPKVYVIIFHPEQNVQKRKRSFKATRVSQKSLDEKQNGETKIVPDRSQ
;
A
#
# COMPACT_ATOMS: atom_id res chain seq x y z
N MET A 1 82.96 73.08 -16.29
CA MET A 1 82.25 71.79 -16.12
C MET A 1 80.94 71.92 -16.84
N ASP A 2 80.65 71.05 -17.80
CA ASP A 2 79.35 71.03 -18.45
C ASP A 2 78.27 70.61 -17.46
N PRO A 3 77.05 71.20 -17.53
CA PRO A 3 75.98 70.87 -16.61
C PRO A 3 75.48 69.44 -16.85
N VAL A 4 75.23 68.69 -15.78
CA VAL A 4 74.70 67.32 -15.86
C VAL A 4 73.24 67.34 -16.32
N GLU A 5 72.92 66.52 -17.32
CA GLU A 5 71.55 66.37 -17.84
C GLU A 5 70.65 65.60 -16.86
N GLY A 6 69.49 66.17 -16.51
CA GLY A 6 68.57 65.61 -15.51
C GLY A 6 68.01 64.23 -15.86
N ARG A 7 67.85 63.90 -17.15
CA ARG A 7 67.40 62.58 -17.60
C ARG A 7 68.43 61.48 -17.32
N SER A 8 69.70 61.79 -17.59
CA SER A 8 70.83 60.89 -17.32
C SER A 8 70.99 60.65 -15.81
N LEU A 9 70.82 61.71 -15.00
CA LEU A 9 70.82 61.60 -13.54
C LEU A 9 69.65 60.75 -13.01
N LEU A 10 68.43 60.95 -13.54
CA LEU A 10 67.25 60.19 -13.12
C LEU A 10 67.38 58.69 -13.44
N ASN A 11 67.91 58.34 -14.62
CA ASN A 11 68.16 56.95 -15.01
C ASN A 11 69.19 56.29 -14.08
N TYR A 12 70.24 57.02 -13.70
CA TYR A 12 71.22 56.54 -12.73
C TYR A 12 70.58 56.31 -11.35
N ILE A 13 69.79 57.27 -10.85
CA ILE A 13 69.11 57.17 -9.53
C ILE A 13 68.15 55.98 -9.48
N ARG A 14 67.42 55.68 -10.57
CA ARG A 14 66.48 54.55 -10.61
C ARG A 14 67.16 53.18 -10.59
N ALA A 15 68.43 53.08 -10.98
CA ALA A 15 69.17 51.82 -11.08
C ALA A 15 70.13 51.58 -9.89
N VAL A 16 70.08 52.41 -8.84
CA VAL A 16 70.96 52.23 -7.68
C VAL A 16 70.54 51.04 -6.81
N ASN A 17 71.54 50.33 -6.29
CA ASN A 17 71.36 49.34 -5.23
C ASN A 17 72.57 49.43 -4.29
N PHE A 18 72.34 49.89 -3.07
CA PHE A 18 73.38 50.02 -2.05
C PHE A 18 72.80 49.81 -0.66
N ASN A 19 73.65 49.55 0.34
CA ASN A 19 73.20 49.46 1.73
C ASN A 19 73.18 50.86 2.37
N GLY A 20 72.02 51.23 2.90
CA GLY A 20 71.85 52.46 3.68
C GLY A 20 72.49 52.37 5.07
N SER A 21 72.44 53.48 5.81
CA SER A 21 72.99 53.61 7.17
C SER A 21 72.38 52.63 8.18
N ALA A 22 71.15 52.16 7.93
CA ALA A 22 70.46 51.16 8.74
C ALA A 22 70.83 49.70 8.37
N GLY A 23 71.81 49.49 7.48
CA GLY A 23 72.22 48.16 7.02
C GLY A 23 71.22 47.48 6.06
N THR A 24 70.21 48.22 5.58
CA THR A 24 69.17 47.76 4.66
C THR A 24 69.48 48.18 3.23
N SER A 25 69.25 47.28 2.26
CA SER A 25 69.38 47.61 0.84
C SER A 25 68.33 48.64 0.41
N VAL A 26 68.82 49.73 -0.17
CA VAL A 26 68.07 50.81 -0.80
C VAL A 26 68.05 50.55 -2.30
N LEU A 27 66.85 50.34 -2.82
CA LEU A 27 66.55 50.09 -4.23
C LEU A 27 65.21 50.72 -4.57
N PHE A 28 64.96 51.00 -5.84
CA PHE A 28 63.71 51.56 -6.31
C PHE A 28 63.02 50.62 -7.31
N ASN A 29 61.69 50.57 -7.28
CA ASN A 29 60.90 49.90 -8.31
C ASN A 29 60.80 50.75 -9.59
N GLU A 30 60.10 50.26 -10.61
CA GLU A 30 59.92 50.98 -11.89
C GLU A 30 59.26 52.35 -11.75
N ASN A 31 58.43 52.53 -10.71
CA ASN A 31 57.77 53.79 -10.39
C ASN A 31 58.66 54.76 -9.58
N GLY A 32 59.79 54.29 -9.06
CA GLY A 32 60.70 55.06 -8.20
C GLY A 32 60.44 54.92 -6.71
N ASP A 33 59.64 53.95 -6.27
CA ASP A 33 59.35 53.70 -4.86
C ASP A 33 60.32 52.69 -4.24
N ALA A 34 60.72 52.96 -3.00
CA ALA A 34 61.51 52.01 -2.22
C ALA A 34 60.61 50.89 -1.63
N PRO A 35 61.12 49.67 -1.43
CA PRO A 35 60.37 48.61 -0.78
C PRO A 35 60.04 49.01 0.66
N GLY A 36 58.74 49.01 1.00
CA GLY A 36 58.27 49.35 2.33
C GLY A 36 58.82 48.40 3.39
N ARG A 37 59.17 48.96 4.54
CA ARG A 37 59.56 48.20 5.74
C ARG A 37 58.93 48.90 6.93
N TYR A 38 58.17 48.15 7.71
CA TYR A 38 57.39 48.73 8.80
C TYR A 38 57.58 47.89 10.06
N ASP A 39 57.84 48.56 11.17
CA ASP A 39 57.67 47.97 12.49
C ASP A 39 56.22 48.15 12.93
N ILE A 40 55.63 47.08 13.44
CA ILE A 40 54.23 47.05 13.88
C ILE A 40 54.23 47.17 15.39
N PHE A 41 53.53 48.18 15.89
CA PHE A 41 53.41 48.46 17.31
C PHE A 41 52.00 48.19 17.80
N GLN A 42 51.89 47.72 19.05
CA GLN A 42 50.65 47.69 19.78
C GLN A 42 50.78 48.58 21.03
N PHE A 43 49.79 49.43 21.27
CA PHE A 43 49.71 50.15 22.53
C PHE A 43 49.20 49.22 23.62
N GLN A 44 50.01 49.00 24.65
CA GLN A 44 49.71 48.06 25.73
C GLN A 44 49.67 48.81 27.07
N MET A 45 48.69 48.46 27.88
CA MET A 45 48.50 49.01 29.23
C MET A 45 48.45 47.84 30.21
N THR A 46 49.60 47.52 30.79
CA THR A 46 49.74 46.41 31.75
C THR A 46 49.79 46.98 33.16
N ASN A 47 49.26 46.28 34.16
CA ASN A 47 49.30 46.73 35.57
C ASN A 47 50.73 46.83 36.15
N HIS A 48 51.71 46.18 35.51
CA HIS A 48 53.09 46.07 35.99
C HIS A 48 54.08 47.01 35.29
N SER A 49 53.70 47.64 34.17
CA SER A 49 54.58 48.50 33.36
C SER A 49 53.86 49.77 32.93
N LEU A 50 54.62 50.84 32.72
CA LEU A 50 54.08 52.08 32.16
C LEU A 50 53.39 51.79 30.81
N PRO A 51 52.22 52.39 30.55
CA PRO A 51 51.53 52.22 29.28
C PRO A 51 52.40 52.78 28.14
N GLY A 52 52.49 52.04 27.04
CA GLY A 52 53.37 52.40 25.94
C GLY A 52 53.21 51.55 24.70
N TYR A 53 53.86 52.00 23.62
CA TYR A 53 53.93 51.24 22.37
C TYR A 53 55.01 50.16 22.48
N ARG A 54 54.63 48.92 22.21
CA ARG A 54 55.54 47.78 22.13
C ARG A 54 55.58 47.27 20.70
N VAL A 55 56.77 46.99 20.18
CA VAL A 55 56.94 46.34 18.88
C VAL A 55 56.42 44.90 19.01
N ILE A 56 55.44 44.54 18.18
CA ILE A 56 54.81 43.20 18.14
C ILE A 56 55.06 42.49 16.82
N GLY A 57 55.77 43.12 15.89
CA GLY A 57 56.12 42.48 14.63
C GLY A 57 56.72 43.44 13.62
N GLN A 58 57.02 42.90 12.45
CA GLN A 58 57.66 43.61 11.36
C GLN A 58 57.08 43.16 10.02
N TRP A 59 57.01 44.09 9.07
CA TRP A 59 56.62 43.82 7.70
C TRP A 59 57.78 44.14 6.76
N THR A 60 58.27 43.12 6.07
CA THR A 60 59.33 43.22 5.05
C THR A 60 58.95 42.32 3.88
N ASN A 61 58.02 42.77 3.03
CA ASN A 61 57.29 41.98 2.02
C ASN A 61 56.42 40.85 2.60
N ASN A 62 56.87 40.19 3.66
CA ASN A 62 56.10 39.23 4.45
C ASN A 62 55.82 39.81 5.84
N LEU A 63 54.63 39.52 6.35
CA LEU A 63 54.22 39.88 7.69
C LEU A 63 54.79 38.88 8.71
N ARG A 64 55.52 39.38 9.71
CA ARG A 64 55.98 38.61 10.86
C ARG A 64 55.42 39.25 12.11
N LEU A 65 54.52 38.55 12.78
CA LEU A 65 53.90 39.00 14.02
C LEU A 65 54.25 38.04 15.15
N ASN A 66 54.59 38.59 16.31
CA ASN A 66 54.75 37.82 17.52
C ASN A 66 53.43 37.84 18.30
N VAL A 67 52.59 36.83 18.09
CA VAL A 67 51.25 36.75 18.66
C VAL A 67 51.30 36.64 20.20
N GLU A 68 52.35 36.02 20.75
CA GLU A 68 52.55 35.89 22.20
C GLU A 68 52.81 37.23 22.90
N ASP A 69 53.38 38.19 22.17
CA ASP A 69 53.63 39.54 22.68
C ASP A 69 52.38 40.43 22.63
N MET A 70 51.33 40.00 21.93
CA MET A 70 50.10 40.79 21.80
C MET A 70 49.23 40.69 23.05
N GLN A 71 48.57 41.79 23.40
CA GLN A 71 47.63 41.85 24.51
C GLN A 71 46.30 42.42 24.05
N TRP A 72 45.21 41.75 24.41
CA TRP A 72 43.84 42.23 24.15
C TRP A 72 43.13 42.61 25.44
N SER A 73 42.07 43.40 25.32
CA SER A 73 41.25 43.82 26.45
C SER A 73 40.71 42.61 27.21
N GLY A 74 40.75 42.67 28.55
CA GLY A 74 40.32 41.57 29.42
C GLY A 74 41.37 40.46 29.62
N GLY A 75 42.61 40.64 29.15
CA GLY A 75 43.71 39.68 29.38
C GLY A 75 43.72 38.49 28.42
N LEU A 76 42.91 38.52 27.34
CA LEU A 76 42.97 37.52 26.29
C LEU A 76 44.30 37.62 25.52
N GLN A 77 44.96 36.49 25.31
CA GLN A 77 46.12 36.35 24.41
C GLN A 77 45.72 35.96 22.98
N SER A 78 44.52 35.39 22.79
CA SER A 78 44.01 35.04 21.46
C SER A 78 43.45 36.26 20.73
N VAL A 79 43.74 36.35 19.43
CA VAL A 79 43.22 37.41 18.55
C VAL A 79 41.68 37.37 18.54
N PRO A 80 40.98 38.48 18.84
CA PRO A 80 39.52 38.51 18.83
C PRO A 80 38.98 38.38 17.41
N GLU A 81 37.94 37.56 17.24
CA GLU A 81 37.27 37.38 15.96
C GLU A 81 36.35 38.58 15.66
N SER A 82 36.49 39.16 14.46
CA SER A 82 35.61 40.23 13.95
C SER A 82 34.60 39.67 12.96
N ILE A 83 33.73 38.78 13.44
CA ILE A 83 32.75 38.04 12.62
C ILE A 83 31.34 38.58 12.89
N CYS A 84 30.58 38.88 11.83
CA CYS A 84 29.21 39.34 11.96
C CYS A 84 28.21 38.20 12.23
N SER A 85 28.42 37.02 11.64
CA SER A 85 27.51 35.90 11.72
C SER A 85 28.31 34.59 11.80
N PHE A 86 27.95 33.75 12.76
CA PHE A 86 28.59 32.45 12.92
C PHE A 86 28.19 31.48 11.78
N PRO A 87 29.00 30.44 11.52
CA PRO A 87 28.63 29.38 10.59
C PRO A 87 27.29 28.73 10.96
N CYS A 88 26.44 28.49 9.95
CA CYS A 88 25.14 27.84 10.16
C CYS A 88 25.28 26.34 10.45
N LEU A 89 24.27 25.77 11.11
CA LEU A 89 24.24 24.34 11.41
C LEU A 89 23.89 23.53 10.15
N PRO A 90 24.23 22.22 10.10
CA PRO A 90 23.78 21.35 9.02
C PRO A 90 22.25 21.35 8.89
N GLY A 91 21.76 21.52 7.66
CA GLY A 91 20.32 21.61 7.39
C GLY A 91 19.76 23.03 7.42
N GLU A 92 20.60 24.03 7.69
CA GLU A 92 20.27 25.45 7.61
C GLU A 92 20.94 26.10 6.39
N ARG A 93 20.25 27.04 5.76
CA ARG A 93 20.80 27.89 4.71
C ARG A 93 21.12 29.29 5.24
N LYS A 94 22.12 29.93 4.63
CA LYS A 94 22.48 31.32 4.82
C LYS A 94 21.53 32.22 4.05
N LYS A 95 20.87 33.12 4.77
CA LYS A 95 20.11 34.23 4.20
C LYS A 95 20.83 35.53 4.45
N MET A 96 21.36 36.12 3.39
CA MET A 96 22.14 37.35 3.48
C MET A 96 21.31 38.52 4.01
N VAL A 97 21.89 39.30 4.92
CA VAL A 97 21.29 40.54 5.41
C VAL A 97 21.39 41.59 4.30
N LYS A 98 20.26 42.23 3.97
CA LYS A 98 20.21 43.24 2.90
C LYS A 98 21.12 44.42 3.26
N GLY A 99 22.05 44.74 2.36
CA GLY A 99 22.97 45.87 2.51
C GLY A 99 24.22 45.60 3.35
N VAL A 100 24.40 44.39 3.91
CA VAL A 100 25.60 44.03 4.68
C VAL A 100 26.21 42.71 4.18
N PRO A 101 27.28 42.74 3.36
CA PRO A 101 27.75 41.58 2.60
C PRO A 101 28.40 40.46 3.42
N CYS A 102 28.78 40.69 4.68
CA CYS A 102 29.38 39.70 5.57
C CYS A 102 28.44 39.13 6.64
N CYS A 103 27.17 39.57 6.65
CA CYS A 103 26.19 39.17 7.66
C CYS A 103 25.08 38.30 7.03
N TRP A 104 24.72 37.23 7.73
CA TRP A 104 23.63 36.33 7.32
C TRP A 104 22.84 35.84 8.53
N HIS A 105 21.60 35.45 8.28
CA HIS A 105 20.80 34.67 9.21
C HIS A 105 20.76 33.21 8.75
N CYS A 106 20.80 32.29 9.70
CA CYS A 106 20.63 30.87 9.42
C CYS A 106 19.12 30.55 9.45
N GLU A 107 18.60 30.03 8.34
CA GLU A 107 17.22 29.57 8.22
C GLU A 107 17.20 28.06 7.99
N LEU A 108 16.43 27.35 8.81
CA LEU A 108 16.25 25.90 8.65
C LEU A 108 15.51 25.58 7.35
N CYS A 109 16.00 24.61 6.59
CA CYS A 109 15.28 24.04 5.44
C CYS A 109 14.08 23.22 5.94
N ASP A 110 12.89 23.82 6.05
CA ASP A 110 11.74 23.18 6.70
C ASP A 110 10.93 22.24 5.78
N GLY A 111 10.10 21.37 6.38
CA GLY A 111 9.26 20.41 5.66
C GLY A 111 10.05 19.35 4.90
N TYR A 112 9.72 19.14 3.62
CA TYR A 112 10.39 18.17 2.73
C TYR A 112 11.64 18.75 2.05
N GLN A 113 12.17 19.86 2.56
CA GLN A 113 13.35 20.49 2.02
C GLN A 113 14.63 19.94 2.63
N TYR A 114 15.68 19.91 1.83
CA TYR A 114 17.05 19.62 2.24
C TYR A 114 17.97 20.74 1.76
N GLN A 115 19.09 20.89 2.45
CA GLN A 115 20.16 21.82 2.11
C GLN A 115 20.92 21.27 0.91
N LEU A 116 20.74 21.89 -0.26
CA LEU A 116 21.52 21.57 -1.46
C LEU A 116 22.89 22.25 -1.39
N ASP A 117 22.86 23.55 -1.09
CA ASP A 117 24.03 24.42 -0.96
C ASP A 117 23.92 25.27 0.31
N GLU A 118 24.98 26.00 0.65
CA GLU A 118 24.98 26.92 1.81
C GLU A 118 23.91 28.02 1.73
N PHE A 119 23.32 28.30 0.55
CA PHE A 119 22.34 29.38 0.34
C PHE A 119 20.95 28.89 -0.06
N THR A 120 20.82 27.61 -0.44
CA THR A 120 19.63 27.11 -1.14
C THR A 120 19.09 25.84 -0.49
N CYS A 121 17.80 25.86 -0.19
CA CYS A 121 17.03 24.67 0.18
C CYS A 121 16.25 24.21 -1.05
N GLU A 122 16.27 22.91 -1.32
CA GLU A 122 15.51 22.27 -2.39
C GLU A 122 14.56 21.23 -1.80
N THR A 123 13.43 20.98 -2.45
CA THR A 123 12.45 19.99 -2.01
C THR A 123 12.85 18.59 -2.51
N CYS A 124 12.82 17.59 -1.63
CA CYS A 124 13.07 16.20 -2.02
C CYS A 124 12.03 15.69 -3.05
N PRO A 125 12.44 14.79 -3.96
CA PRO A 125 11.53 14.06 -4.86
C PRO A 125 10.42 13.32 -4.10
N SER A 126 9.29 13.05 -4.78
CA SER A 126 8.08 12.54 -4.12
C SER A 126 8.25 11.22 -3.37
N ASP A 127 9.15 10.34 -3.82
CA ASP A 127 9.48 9.05 -3.24
C ASP A 127 10.47 9.11 -2.07
N MET A 128 11.04 10.29 -1.82
CA MET A 128 12.09 10.54 -0.83
C MET A 128 11.69 11.57 0.22
N ARG A 129 12.39 11.54 1.35
CA ARG A 129 12.24 12.48 2.46
C ARG A 129 13.61 12.92 2.97
N PRO A 130 13.76 14.10 3.57
CA PRO A 130 15.04 14.54 4.11
C PRO A 130 15.55 13.61 5.23
N ASN A 131 16.87 13.54 5.36
CA ASN A 131 17.54 12.92 6.51
C ASN A 131 17.37 13.80 7.77
N PRO A 132 17.64 13.29 8.99
CA PRO A 132 17.48 14.08 10.23
C PRO A 132 18.30 15.38 10.25
N ASN A 133 19.46 15.37 9.58
CA ASN A 133 20.34 16.54 9.45
C ASN A 133 19.97 17.46 8.27
N ARG A 134 18.91 17.12 7.52
CA ARG A 134 18.42 17.80 6.32
C ARG A 134 19.49 18.16 5.28
N THR A 135 20.55 17.38 5.16
CA THR A 135 21.62 17.56 4.15
C THR A 135 21.44 16.67 2.92
N SER A 136 20.61 15.64 2.99
CA SER A 136 20.37 14.74 1.88
C SER A 136 18.98 14.11 1.94
N CYS A 137 18.45 13.70 0.79
CA CYS A 137 17.23 12.91 0.73
C CYS A 137 17.53 11.42 0.96
N ARG A 138 16.58 10.72 1.59
CA ARG A 138 16.58 9.26 1.80
C ARG A 138 15.23 8.69 1.36
N PRO A 139 15.17 7.44 0.87
CA PRO A 139 13.92 6.84 0.43
C PRO A 139 12.90 6.76 1.59
N THR A 140 11.65 7.04 1.25
CA THR A 140 10.54 6.95 2.21
C THR A 140 10.23 5.47 2.48
N PRO A 141 10.21 5.02 3.75
CA PRO A 141 9.95 3.62 4.05
C PRO A 141 8.52 3.23 3.64
N ILE A 142 8.38 2.02 3.08
CA ILE A 142 7.10 1.47 2.64
C ILE A 142 6.46 0.71 3.80
N ILE A 143 5.16 0.92 4.05
CA ILE A 143 4.40 0.07 4.98
C ILE A 143 3.89 -1.13 4.20
N LYS A 144 4.21 -2.33 4.69
CA LYS A 144 3.63 -3.58 4.20
C LYS A 144 2.78 -4.23 5.28
N LEU A 145 1.80 -5.02 4.85
CA LEU A 145 1.00 -5.82 5.78
C LEU A 145 1.86 -6.99 6.27
N GLU A 146 2.32 -6.92 7.51
CA GLU A 146 3.04 -8.01 8.14
C GLU A 146 2.07 -9.10 8.61
N TRP A 147 2.46 -10.37 8.50
CA TRP A 147 1.64 -11.51 8.92
C TRP A 147 1.29 -11.51 10.41
N ASN A 148 2.09 -10.82 11.23
CA ASN A 148 1.86 -10.67 12.66
C ASN A 148 0.81 -9.60 13.00
N ALA A 149 0.42 -8.77 12.03
CA ALA A 149 -0.60 -7.77 12.24
C ALA A 149 -1.97 -8.44 12.47
N PRO A 150 -2.79 -7.95 13.43
CA PRO A 150 -4.14 -8.48 13.64
C PRO A 150 -5.00 -8.46 12.37
N TRP A 151 -4.79 -7.44 11.53
CA TRP A 151 -5.43 -7.27 10.23
C TRP A 151 -5.14 -8.40 9.22
N ALA A 152 -4.03 -9.12 9.37
CA ALA A 152 -3.68 -10.29 8.55
C ALA A 152 -4.06 -11.61 9.26
N LEU A 153 -3.82 -11.70 10.56
CA LEU A 153 -4.01 -12.92 11.35
C LEU A 153 -5.48 -13.36 11.40
N VAL A 154 -6.40 -12.42 11.65
CA VAL A 154 -7.83 -12.73 11.80
C VAL A 154 -8.40 -13.27 10.49
N PRO A 155 -8.30 -12.61 9.33
CA PRO A 155 -8.82 -13.16 8.07
C PRO A 155 -8.13 -14.46 7.65
N ALA A 156 -6.82 -14.61 7.89
CA ALA A 156 -6.08 -15.83 7.55
C ALA A 156 -6.55 -17.05 8.36
N SER A 157 -6.80 -16.88 9.66
CA SER A 157 -7.31 -17.96 10.52
C SER A 157 -8.71 -18.44 10.11
N ILE A 158 -9.61 -17.50 9.77
CA ILE A 158 -10.96 -17.81 9.27
C ILE A 158 -10.86 -18.57 7.94
N ALA A 159 -10.00 -18.12 7.03
CA ALA A 159 -9.80 -18.77 5.74
C ALA A 159 -9.24 -20.19 5.88
N LEU A 160 -8.29 -20.42 6.80
CA LEU A 160 -7.73 -21.75 7.07
C LEU A 160 -8.81 -22.73 7.56
N LEU A 161 -9.63 -22.30 8.53
CA LEU A 161 -10.76 -23.10 9.02
C LEU A 161 -11.76 -23.41 7.89
N GLY A 162 -12.02 -22.42 7.03
CA GLY A 162 -12.86 -22.56 5.86
C GLY A 162 -12.34 -23.59 4.85
N ILE A 163 -11.03 -23.60 4.57
CA ILE A 163 -10.38 -24.58 3.69
C ILE A 163 -10.54 -25.99 4.26
N LEU A 164 -10.25 -26.17 5.55
CA LEU A 164 -10.37 -27.47 6.22
C LEU A 164 -11.82 -27.97 6.17
N ALA A 165 -12.79 -27.13 6.51
CA ALA A 165 -14.19 -27.49 6.47
C ALA A 165 -14.67 -27.82 5.03
N THR A 166 -14.26 -27.02 4.04
CA THR A 166 -14.61 -27.26 2.63
C THR A 166 -14.01 -28.58 2.13
N SER A 167 -12.76 -28.86 2.47
CA SER A 167 -12.09 -30.13 2.12
C SER A 167 -12.82 -31.34 2.71
N ALA A 168 -13.26 -31.27 3.97
CA ALA A 168 -14.03 -32.33 4.61
C ALA A 168 -15.38 -32.60 3.92
N VAL A 169 -16.08 -31.54 3.51
CA VAL A 169 -17.33 -31.66 2.73
C VAL A 169 -17.07 -32.31 1.36
N VAL A 170 -16.04 -31.86 0.65
CA VAL A 170 -15.65 -32.41 -0.67
C VAL A 170 -15.30 -33.89 -0.56
N ILE A 171 -14.47 -34.27 0.42
CA ILE A 171 -14.09 -35.67 0.66
C ILE A 171 -15.33 -36.53 0.93
N THR A 172 -16.26 -36.03 1.77
CA THR A 172 -17.51 -36.74 2.07
C THR A 172 -18.36 -36.92 0.81
N PHE A 173 -18.52 -35.87 0.01
CA PHE A 173 -19.32 -35.91 -1.22
C PHE A 173 -18.72 -36.86 -2.27
N ILE A 174 -17.39 -36.90 -2.40
CA ILE A 174 -16.69 -37.85 -3.28
C ILE A 174 -16.86 -39.28 -2.76
N ARG A 175 -16.71 -39.51 -1.46
CA ARG A 175 -16.80 -40.86 -0.85
C ARG A 175 -18.21 -41.46 -0.95
N PHE A 176 -19.24 -40.62 -0.89
CA PHE A 176 -20.65 -40.98 -0.94
C PHE A 176 -21.35 -40.48 -2.22
N ASN A 177 -20.59 -40.37 -3.32
CA ASN A 177 -21.03 -39.76 -4.57
C ASN A 177 -22.25 -40.44 -5.22
N ASP A 178 -22.48 -41.73 -4.92
CA ASP A 178 -23.60 -42.52 -5.43
C ASP A 178 -24.86 -42.45 -4.55
N THR A 179 -24.81 -41.78 -3.40
CA THR A 179 -25.98 -41.65 -2.53
C THR A 179 -27.07 -40.78 -3.18
N PRO A 180 -28.36 -41.11 -2.97
CA PRO A 180 -29.46 -40.36 -3.54
C PRO A 180 -29.49 -38.89 -3.07
N ILE A 181 -28.91 -38.60 -1.91
CA ILE A 181 -28.79 -37.25 -1.33
C ILE A 181 -27.85 -36.39 -2.19
N VAL A 182 -26.64 -36.87 -2.47
CA VAL A 182 -25.64 -36.16 -3.30
C VAL A 182 -26.14 -36.02 -4.75
N ARG A 183 -26.82 -37.04 -5.27
CA ARG A 183 -27.38 -37.02 -6.63
C ARG A 183 -28.56 -36.05 -6.79
N ALA A 184 -29.43 -35.94 -5.78
CA ALA A 184 -30.56 -35.01 -5.78
C ALA A 184 -30.13 -33.53 -5.70
N SER A 185 -29.00 -33.26 -5.06
CA SER A 185 -28.39 -31.92 -4.96
C SER A 185 -27.84 -31.39 -6.30
N GLY A 186 -27.76 -32.23 -7.35
CA GLY A 186 -27.08 -31.89 -8.60
C GLY A 186 -25.56 -31.90 -8.43
N ARG A 187 -24.95 -33.06 -8.64
CA ARG A 187 -23.53 -33.34 -8.36
C ARG A 187 -22.59 -32.32 -8.98
N GLU A 188 -22.73 -32.10 -10.29
CA GLU A 188 -21.88 -31.17 -11.05
C GLU A 188 -21.95 -29.74 -10.48
N LEU A 189 -23.17 -29.23 -10.24
CA LEU A 189 -23.38 -27.89 -9.67
C LEU A 189 -22.83 -27.78 -8.24
N SER A 190 -22.97 -28.85 -7.45
CA SER A 190 -22.47 -28.89 -6.08
C SER A 190 -20.94 -28.86 -6.03
N TYR A 191 -20.24 -29.56 -6.93
CA TYR A 191 -18.78 -29.51 -7.04
C TYR A 191 -18.27 -28.17 -7.56
N VAL A 192 -18.97 -27.56 -8.53
CA VAL A 192 -18.62 -26.21 -9.00
C VAL A 192 -18.73 -25.18 -7.87
N LEU A 193 -19.80 -25.23 -7.07
CA LEU A 193 -19.98 -24.31 -5.93
C LEU A 193 -18.93 -24.54 -4.84
N LEU A 194 -18.61 -25.80 -4.49
CA LEU A 194 -17.56 -26.13 -3.53
C LEU A 194 -16.17 -25.70 -4.01
N THR A 195 -15.89 -25.83 -5.30
CA THR A 195 -14.63 -25.33 -5.91
C THR A 195 -14.55 -23.81 -5.81
N GLY A 196 -15.64 -23.10 -6.09
CA GLY A 196 -15.71 -21.65 -5.90
C GLY A 196 -15.48 -21.23 -4.44
N ILE A 197 -16.10 -21.91 -3.48
CA ILE A 197 -15.91 -21.67 -2.03
C ILE A 197 -14.44 -21.89 -1.63
N PHE A 198 -13.82 -22.96 -2.11
CA PHE A 198 -12.40 -23.25 -1.86
C PHE A 198 -11.49 -22.14 -2.42
N LEU A 199 -11.76 -21.68 -3.65
CA LEU A 199 -11.01 -20.58 -4.28
C LEU A 199 -11.19 -19.25 -3.53
N ILE A 200 -12.36 -18.98 -2.96
CA ILE A 200 -12.59 -17.80 -2.11
C ILE A 200 -11.73 -17.85 -0.84
N TYR A 201 -11.60 -19.00 -0.19
CA TYR A 201 -10.71 -19.06 0.97
C TYR A 201 -9.22 -18.98 0.58
N LEU A 202 -8.84 -19.56 -0.57
CA LEU A 202 -7.48 -19.46 -1.09
C LEU A 202 -7.09 -18.01 -1.44
N ILE A 203 -8.04 -17.22 -1.97
CA ILE A 203 -7.75 -15.83 -2.33
C ILE A 203 -7.46 -14.94 -1.14
N THR A 204 -7.98 -15.26 0.05
CA THR A 204 -7.69 -14.52 1.28
C THR A 204 -6.20 -14.49 1.57
N PHE A 205 -5.49 -15.62 1.40
CA PHE A 205 -4.04 -15.68 1.55
C PHE A 205 -3.31 -14.88 0.47
N LEU A 206 -3.80 -14.91 -0.77
CA LEU A 206 -3.22 -14.13 -1.85
C LEU A 206 -3.40 -12.62 -1.64
N MET A 207 -4.53 -12.18 -1.08
CA MET A 207 -4.79 -10.77 -0.74
C MET A 207 -3.94 -10.27 0.43
N ILE A 208 -3.53 -11.16 1.34
CA ILE A 208 -2.64 -10.84 2.47
C ILE A 208 -1.16 -10.89 2.08
N ALA A 209 -0.79 -11.74 1.12
CA ALA A 209 0.60 -11.91 0.68
C ALA A 209 1.28 -10.60 0.25
N GLU A 210 2.61 -10.57 0.23
CA GLU A 210 3.33 -9.39 -0.25
C GLU A 210 3.00 -9.13 -1.74
N PRO A 211 2.61 -7.91 -2.13
CA PRO A 211 2.23 -7.60 -3.49
C PRO A 211 3.46 -7.70 -4.42
N SER A 212 3.57 -8.83 -5.11
CA SER A 212 4.48 -9.06 -6.23
C SER A 212 3.71 -9.00 -7.55
N VAL A 213 4.40 -8.84 -8.69
CA VAL A 213 3.77 -8.85 -10.02
C VAL A 213 2.89 -10.09 -10.22
N LEU A 214 3.39 -11.25 -9.80
CA LEU A 214 2.67 -12.52 -9.86
C LEU A 214 1.48 -12.55 -8.89
N ALA A 215 1.64 -12.07 -7.66
CA ALA A 215 0.55 -11.98 -6.70
C ALA A 215 -0.55 -11.02 -7.16
N CYS A 216 -0.20 -9.86 -7.74
CA CYS A 216 -1.17 -8.91 -8.29
C CYS A 216 -1.92 -9.50 -9.51
N ALA A 217 -1.23 -10.23 -10.39
CA ALA A 217 -1.88 -10.95 -11.48
C ALA A 217 -2.87 -12.01 -10.97
N PHE A 218 -2.48 -12.82 -10.00
CA PHE A 218 -3.35 -13.83 -9.39
C PHE A 218 -4.51 -13.22 -8.59
N ARG A 219 -4.29 -12.13 -7.85
CA ARG A 219 -5.38 -11.38 -7.19
C ARG A 219 -6.42 -10.94 -8.19
N ARG A 220 -6.00 -10.34 -9.30
CA ARG A 220 -6.91 -9.86 -10.35
C ARG A 220 -7.68 -11.01 -11.01
N LEU A 221 -7.00 -12.12 -11.29
CA LEU A 221 -7.61 -13.29 -11.94
C LEU A 221 -8.57 -14.03 -11.00
N LEU A 222 -8.16 -14.28 -9.77
CA LEU A 222 -8.93 -15.09 -8.82
C LEU A 222 -10.08 -14.32 -8.16
N LEU A 223 -10.00 -12.99 -8.02
CA LEU A 223 -11.08 -12.21 -7.39
C LEU A 223 -12.28 -12.10 -8.33
N GLY A 224 -12.02 -11.95 -9.63
CA GLY A 224 -13.03 -12.06 -10.68
C GLY A 224 -13.59 -13.48 -10.80
N LEU A 225 -12.73 -14.52 -10.85
CA LEU A 225 -13.17 -15.90 -11.05
C LEU A 225 -13.85 -16.51 -9.82
N GLY A 226 -13.40 -16.24 -8.59
CA GLY A 226 -13.99 -16.82 -7.37
C GLY A 226 -15.41 -16.33 -7.09
N MET A 227 -15.64 -15.03 -7.29
CA MET A 227 -16.97 -14.40 -7.21
C MET A 227 -17.84 -14.82 -8.39
N ALA A 228 -17.29 -14.81 -9.61
CA ALA A 228 -18.03 -15.25 -10.78
C ALA A 228 -18.43 -16.72 -10.65
N ILE A 229 -17.55 -17.64 -10.22
CA ILE A 229 -17.86 -19.08 -10.11
C ILE A 229 -18.89 -19.35 -9.01
N THR A 230 -18.78 -18.73 -7.83
CA THR A 230 -19.76 -18.97 -6.75
C THR A 230 -21.14 -18.40 -7.06
N TYR A 231 -21.20 -17.15 -7.52
CA TYR A 231 -22.48 -16.52 -7.87
C TYR A 231 -23.04 -17.03 -9.20
N SER A 232 -22.21 -17.35 -10.20
CA SER A 232 -22.66 -18.04 -11.42
C SER A 232 -23.13 -19.45 -11.12
N ALA A 233 -22.51 -20.22 -10.22
CA ALA A 233 -23.00 -21.54 -9.82
C ALA A 233 -24.33 -21.47 -9.06
N MET A 234 -24.52 -20.47 -8.20
CA MET A 234 -25.84 -20.17 -7.61
C MET A 234 -26.86 -19.75 -8.67
N LEU A 235 -26.46 -18.97 -9.68
CA LEU A 235 -27.30 -18.55 -10.81
C LEU A 235 -27.53 -19.63 -11.87
N THR A 236 -26.70 -20.68 -11.93
CA THR A 236 -26.86 -21.77 -12.90
C THR A 236 -28.10 -22.63 -12.57
N LYS A 237 -28.72 -22.43 -11.40
CA LYS A 237 -30.09 -22.89 -11.11
C LYS A 237 -31.21 -22.00 -11.72
N THR A 238 -30.86 -20.94 -12.46
CA THR A 238 -31.80 -19.93 -12.97
C THR A 238 -31.64 -19.60 -14.47
N ASN A 239 -31.31 -20.62 -15.27
CA ASN A 239 -31.40 -20.64 -16.74
C ASN A 239 -30.52 -19.64 -17.53
N ARG A 240 -29.50 -20.24 -18.18
CA ARG A 240 -29.12 -20.08 -19.60
C ARG A 240 -29.11 -18.65 -20.17
N ILE A 241 -28.05 -17.89 -19.87
CA ILE A 241 -27.57 -16.79 -20.72
C ILE A 241 -26.04 -16.88 -20.80
N TYR A 242 -25.55 -17.77 -21.66
CA TYR A 242 -24.13 -17.91 -22.02
C TYR A 242 -23.84 -17.22 -23.36
N ARG A 243 -24.32 -15.99 -23.59
CA ARG A 243 -24.07 -15.39 -24.90
C ARG A 243 -24.01 -13.88 -24.89
N ILE A 244 -22.94 -13.34 -24.32
CA ILE A 244 -22.45 -12.01 -24.67
C ILE A 244 -20.92 -12.08 -24.70
N PHE A 245 -20.38 -12.20 -25.90
CA PHE A 245 -19.00 -11.85 -26.19
C PHE A 245 -18.80 -10.38 -25.80
N GLU A 246 -17.76 -10.08 -25.03
CA GLU A 246 -17.04 -8.82 -25.20
C GLU A 246 -15.55 -9.05 -24.96
N GLN A 247 -14.78 -8.76 -26.01
CA GLN A 247 -13.33 -8.72 -25.99
C GLN A 247 -12.89 -7.48 -25.22
N GLY A 248 -12.53 -7.64 -23.96
CA GLY A 248 -11.74 -6.65 -23.22
C GLY A 248 -10.27 -7.08 -23.25
N LYS A 249 -9.41 -6.32 -23.97
CA LYS A 249 -7.96 -6.46 -23.84
C LYS A 249 -7.57 -6.30 -22.37
N VAL A 250 -7.10 -7.39 -21.75
CA VAL A 250 -6.53 -7.36 -20.41
C VAL A 250 -5.16 -6.73 -20.50
N ILE A 251 -5.05 -5.46 -20.09
CA ILE A 251 -3.76 -4.78 -19.90
C ILE A 251 -3.10 -5.39 -18.65
N PRO A 252 -1.81 -5.78 -18.70
CA PRO A 252 -1.11 -6.38 -17.56
C PRO A 252 -1.09 -5.43 -16.36
N PRO A 253 -1.28 -5.90 -15.12
CA PRO A 253 -1.21 -5.05 -13.93
C PRO A 253 0.23 -4.65 -13.64
N HIS A 254 0.49 -3.35 -13.49
CA HIS A 254 1.75 -2.83 -12.96
C HIS A 254 1.63 -2.63 -11.44
N THR A 255 2.75 -2.65 -10.71
CA THR A 255 2.79 -2.24 -9.30
C THR A 255 3.10 -0.75 -9.26
N ILE A 256 2.28 0.05 -8.58
CA ILE A 256 2.51 1.50 -8.42
C ILE A 256 2.70 1.77 -6.94
N ILE A 257 3.72 2.56 -6.60
CA ILE A 257 3.93 3.08 -5.26
C ILE A 257 3.31 4.47 -5.23
N ASP A 258 2.27 4.65 -4.42
CA ASP A 258 1.60 5.93 -4.25
C ASP A 258 2.19 6.65 -3.05
N TYR A 259 2.86 7.78 -3.32
CA TYR A 259 3.48 8.65 -2.33
C TYR A 259 2.68 9.94 -2.09
N GLU A 260 1.61 10.18 -2.85
CA GLU A 260 0.93 11.48 -2.94
C GLU A 260 -0.34 11.51 -2.07
N GLU A 261 -1.06 10.39 -1.95
CA GLU A 261 -2.41 10.39 -1.37
C GLU A 261 -2.46 10.56 0.17
N LEU A 262 -1.32 10.43 0.86
CA LEU A 262 -1.19 10.63 2.31
C LEU A 262 0.18 11.23 2.69
N ARG A 263 0.62 12.32 2.07
CA ARG A 263 1.85 13.04 2.51
C ARG A 263 1.53 13.88 3.76
N PRO A 264 1.94 13.48 4.99
CA PRO A 264 1.72 14.29 6.18
C PRO A 264 2.64 15.54 6.18
N PRO A 265 2.26 16.62 6.88
CA PRO A 265 3.10 17.83 6.98
C PRO A 265 4.45 17.57 7.66
N ASN A 266 4.56 16.53 8.48
CA ASN A 266 5.82 16.12 9.10
C ASN A 266 6.51 15.02 8.25
N PRO A 267 7.72 15.26 7.70
CA PRO A 267 8.45 14.31 6.87
C PRO A 267 8.87 13.02 7.61
N ASP A 268 9.00 13.05 8.94
CA ASP A 268 9.37 11.86 9.72
C ASP A 268 8.26 10.80 9.76
N LEU A 269 7.01 11.22 9.52
CA LEU A 269 5.82 10.37 9.48
C LEU A 269 5.45 9.94 8.05
N ALA A 270 6.16 10.42 7.03
CA ALA A 270 5.94 10.04 5.65
C ALA A 270 6.22 8.54 5.44
N ARG A 271 5.26 7.84 4.83
CA ARG A 271 5.38 6.41 4.52
C ARG A 271 4.76 6.15 3.14
N GLY A 272 5.42 5.33 2.32
CA GLY A 272 4.88 4.88 1.04
C GLY A 272 3.92 3.71 1.21
N ILE A 273 2.88 3.62 0.39
CA ILE A 273 1.96 2.47 0.38
C ILE A 273 2.19 1.68 -0.91
N LEU A 274 2.58 0.41 -0.79
CA LEU A 274 2.73 -0.48 -1.94
C LEU A 274 1.38 -1.09 -2.30
N LYS A 275 0.79 -0.67 -3.42
CA LYS A 275 -0.49 -1.16 -3.94
C LYS A 275 -0.29 -1.85 -5.29
N CYS A 276 -1.20 -2.77 -5.64
CA CYS A 276 -1.34 -3.22 -7.03
C CYS A 276 -2.11 -2.13 -7.81
N ASP A 277 -1.75 -1.85 -9.07
CA ASP A 277 -2.52 -0.95 -9.95
C ASP A 277 -3.87 -1.58 -10.32
N MET A 278 -4.83 -1.43 -9.43
CA MET A 278 -6.22 -1.80 -9.59
C MET A 278 -7.01 -0.51 -9.50
N SER A 279 -7.63 -0.08 -10.59
CA SER A 279 -8.43 1.15 -10.57
C SER A 279 -9.60 0.99 -9.59
N ASP A 280 -9.84 2.00 -8.75
CA ASP A 280 -11.00 2.00 -7.84
C ASP A 280 -12.31 1.78 -8.59
N LEU A 281 -12.40 2.28 -9.83
CA LEU A 281 -13.49 2.03 -10.75
C LEU A 281 -13.68 0.53 -11.03
N SER A 282 -12.60 -0.24 -11.25
CA SER A 282 -12.71 -1.69 -11.49
C SER A 282 -13.23 -2.44 -10.25
N ILE A 283 -12.80 -2.05 -9.05
CA ILE A 283 -13.29 -2.63 -7.80
C ILE A 283 -14.77 -2.28 -7.61
N ILE A 284 -15.15 -1.03 -7.85
CA ILE A 284 -16.54 -0.56 -7.77
C ILE A 284 -17.42 -1.31 -8.79
N CYS A 285 -16.96 -1.50 -10.04
CA CYS A 285 -17.66 -2.26 -11.06
C CYS A 285 -17.83 -3.74 -10.66
N CYS A 286 -16.81 -4.39 -10.11
CA CYS A 286 -16.91 -5.77 -9.62
C CYS A 286 -17.87 -5.92 -8.43
N LEU A 287 -17.82 -4.97 -7.48
CA LEU A 287 -18.70 -4.95 -6.31
C LEU A 287 -20.15 -4.67 -6.72
N SER A 288 -20.40 -3.70 -7.60
CA SER A 288 -21.75 -3.37 -8.10
C SER A 288 -22.35 -4.53 -8.89
N TYR A 289 -21.56 -5.22 -9.71
CA TYR A 289 -22.00 -6.45 -10.37
C TYR A 289 -22.39 -7.53 -9.36
N SER A 290 -21.57 -7.75 -8.32
CA SER A 290 -21.85 -8.71 -7.24
C SER A 290 -23.15 -8.38 -6.49
N ILE A 291 -23.42 -7.09 -6.23
CA ILE A 291 -24.65 -6.61 -5.60
C ILE A 291 -25.87 -6.89 -6.50
N ILE A 292 -25.77 -6.63 -7.82
CA ILE A 292 -26.86 -6.90 -8.77
C ILE A 292 -27.18 -8.40 -8.81
N LEU A 293 -26.17 -9.27 -8.83
CA LEU A 293 -26.37 -10.72 -8.78
C LEU A 293 -27.02 -11.15 -7.47
N MET A 294 -26.56 -10.60 -6.33
CA MET A 294 -27.15 -10.85 -5.01
C MET A 294 -28.64 -10.47 -4.94
N VAL A 295 -29.00 -9.29 -5.45
CA VAL A 295 -30.40 -8.84 -5.50
C VAL A 295 -31.24 -9.76 -6.38
N THR A 296 -30.70 -10.14 -7.55
CA THR A 296 -31.38 -11.01 -8.50
C THR A 296 -31.61 -12.41 -7.89
N CYS A 297 -30.59 -13.02 -7.30
CA CYS A 297 -30.70 -14.29 -6.57
C CYS A 297 -31.70 -14.21 -5.42
N THR A 298 -31.76 -13.08 -4.71
CA THR A 298 -32.73 -12.86 -3.62
C THR A 298 -34.16 -12.82 -4.14
N VAL A 299 -34.42 -12.13 -5.26
CA VAL A 299 -35.74 -12.10 -5.92
C VAL A 299 -36.16 -13.51 -6.34
N TYR A 300 -35.26 -14.29 -6.95
CA TYR A 300 -35.53 -15.68 -7.31
C TYR A 300 -35.77 -16.58 -6.10
N ALA A 301 -35.01 -16.38 -5.01
CA ALA A 301 -35.21 -17.10 -3.76
C ALA A 301 -36.60 -16.82 -3.15
N VAL A 302 -37.04 -15.55 -3.12
CA VAL A 302 -38.41 -15.17 -2.68
C VAL A 302 -39.46 -15.86 -3.55
N LYS A 303 -39.29 -15.84 -4.87
CA LYS A 303 -40.21 -16.48 -5.81
C LYS A 303 -40.27 -18.00 -5.65
N SER A 304 -39.17 -18.63 -5.23
CA SER A 304 -39.09 -20.07 -4.99
C SER A 304 -39.75 -20.56 -3.70
N ARG A 305 -40.20 -19.65 -2.82
CA ARG A 305 -40.88 -20.01 -1.55
C ARG A 305 -42.24 -20.69 -1.74
N GLY A 306 -42.87 -20.50 -2.91
CA GLY A 306 -44.15 -21.14 -3.26
C GLY A 306 -44.02 -22.58 -3.81
N VAL A 307 -42.81 -23.14 -3.90
CA VAL A 307 -42.59 -24.51 -4.37
C VAL A 307 -42.97 -25.50 -3.26
N PRO A 308 -43.82 -26.50 -3.53
CA PRO A 308 -44.30 -27.45 -2.52
C PRO A 308 -43.14 -28.23 -1.85
N GLU A 309 -43.33 -28.58 -0.57
CA GLU A 309 -42.32 -29.15 0.36
C GLU A 309 -41.69 -30.49 -0.05
N THR A 310 -42.04 -31.03 -1.23
CA THR A 310 -41.42 -32.24 -1.78
C THR A 310 -39.97 -32.01 -2.25
N PHE A 311 -39.52 -30.76 -2.34
CA PHE A 311 -38.13 -30.36 -2.60
C PHE A 311 -37.58 -29.46 -1.46
N ASN A 312 -37.25 -30.08 -0.31
CA ASN A 312 -36.74 -29.44 0.92
C ASN A 312 -35.44 -28.59 0.80
N GLU A 313 -34.93 -28.35 -0.41
CA GLU A 313 -33.70 -27.58 -0.63
C GLU A 313 -33.91 -26.07 -0.82
N ALA A 314 -35.12 -25.61 -1.13
CA ALA A 314 -35.35 -24.18 -1.42
C ALA A 314 -35.23 -23.28 -0.18
N LYS A 315 -35.66 -23.75 1.00
CA LYS A 315 -35.58 -23.03 2.29
C LYS A 315 -34.13 -22.68 2.68
N PRO A 316 -33.17 -23.63 2.77
CA PRO A 316 -31.78 -23.32 3.13
C PRO A 316 -31.06 -22.44 2.10
N ILE A 317 -31.42 -22.54 0.82
CA ILE A 317 -30.91 -21.63 -0.23
C ILE A 317 -31.37 -20.20 0.04
N GLY A 318 -32.65 -20.00 0.35
CA GLY A 318 -33.18 -18.68 0.71
C GLY A 318 -32.47 -18.08 1.93
N PHE A 319 -32.29 -18.85 3.01
CA PHE A 319 -31.57 -18.38 4.19
C PHE A 319 -30.12 -17.98 3.88
N THR A 320 -29.40 -18.79 3.09
CA THR A 320 -28.04 -18.48 2.64
C THR A 320 -27.99 -17.14 1.90
N MET A 321 -28.95 -16.90 1.00
CA MET A 321 -29.04 -15.64 0.25
C MET A 321 -29.33 -14.42 1.13
N TYR A 322 -30.26 -14.52 2.09
CA TYR A 322 -30.57 -13.39 2.97
C TYR A 322 -29.41 -13.02 3.90
N THR A 323 -28.76 -14.03 4.50
CA THR A 323 -27.63 -13.79 5.39
C THR A 323 -26.43 -13.20 4.64
N THR A 324 -26.16 -13.66 3.42
CA THR A 324 -25.11 -13.07 2.58
C THR A 324 -25.43 -11.63 2.18
N CYS A 325 -26.69 -11.28 1.87
CA CYS A 325 -27.10 -9.88 1.67
C CYS A 325 -26.79 -8.99 2.88
N ILE A 326 -27.08 -9.44 4.10
CA ILE A 326 -26.83 -8.65 5.31
C ILE A 326 -25.33 -8.39 5.51
N ILE A 327 -24.49 -9.41 5.28
CA ILE A 327 -23.01 -9.28 5.36
C ILE A 327 -22.52 -8.22 4.36
N TRP A 328 -23.04 -8.24 3.13
CA TRP A 328 -22.67 -7.27 2.10
C TRP A 328 -23.19 -5.86 2.37
N LEU A 329 -24.38 -5.72 2.96
CA LEU A 329 -24.90 -4.42 3.39
C LEU A 329 -24.06 -3.81 4.51
N ALA A 330 -23.54 -4.62 5.44
CA ALA A 330 -22.63 -4.16 6.49
C ALA A 330 -21.23 -3.79 5.97
N PHE A 331 -20.75 -4.46 4.92
CA PHE A 331 -19.46 -4.18 4.27
C PHE A 331 -19.38 -2.77 3.68
N ILE A 332 -20.44 -2.32 2.98
CA ILE A 332 -20.47 -1.04 2.27
C ILE A 332 -20.09 0.17 3.15
N PRO A 333 -20.76 0.44 4.29
CA PRO A 333 -20.42 1.59 5.13
C PRO A 333 -19.03 1.47 5.76
N ILE A 334 -18.53 0.27 6.05
CA ILE A 334 -17.18 0.07 6.59
C ILE A 334 -16.12 0.38 5.52
N PHE A 335 -16.36 -0.04 4.27
CA PHE A 335 -15.45 0.18 3.15
C PHE A 335 -15.29 1.67 2.82
N PHE A 336 -16.41 2.41 2.77
CA PHE A 336 -16.39 3.85 2.46
C PHE A 336 -16.05 4.71 3.69
N GLY A 337 -16.49 4.32 4.89
CA GLY A 337 -16.22 5.07 6.12
C GLY A 337 -14.73 5.07 6.52
N THR A 338 -13.94 4.12 6.02
CA THR A 338 -12.50 4.00 6.30
C THR A 338 -11.62 4.70 5.26
N ALA A 339 -12.22 5.37 4.26
CA ALA A 339 -11.50 6.02 3.16
C ALA A 339 -10.52 7.11 3.61
N GLN A 340 -10.73 7.72 4.78
CA GLN A 340 -9.91 8.80 5.32
C GLN A 340 -8.84 8.32 6.34
N SER A 341 -8.79 7.02 6.65
CA SER A 341 -7.83 6.47 7.62
C SER A 341 -6.44 6.27 7.00
N THR A 342 -5.38 6.47 7.79
CA THR A 342 -3.99 6.13 7.40
C THR A 342 -3.81 4.64 7.14
N GLU A 343 -4.67 3.80 7.71
CA GLU A 343 -4.69 2.34 7.52
C GLU A 343 -5.76 1.88 6.52
N LYS A 344 -6.31 2.79 5.69
CA LYS A 344 -7.44 2.50 4.79
C LYS A 344 -7.25 1.22 3.98
N MET A 345 -6.04 0.99 3.44
CA MET A 345 -5.74 -0.19 2.64
C MET A 345 -5.86 -1.49 3.45
N PHE A 346 -5.33 -1.51 4.68
CA PHE A 346 -5.38 -2.69 5.55
C PHE A 346 -6.81 -2.98 5.98
N ILE A 347 -7.55 -1.94 6.39
CA ILE A 347 -8.93 -2.08 6.84
C ILE A 347 -9.85 -2.53 5.69
N GLN A 348 -9.72 -1.93 4.51
CA GLN A 348 -10.52 -2.30 3.34
C GLN A 348 -10.22 -3.73 2.88
N THR A 349 -8.94 -4.12 2.86
CA THR A 349 -8.52 -5.49 2.48
C THR A 349 -8.99 -6.53 3.49
N ALA A 350 -8.81 -6.27 4.79
CA ALA A 350 -9.26 -7.17 5.86
C ALA A 350 -10.79 -7.29 5.86
N THR A 351 -11.51 -6.17 5.75
CA THR A 351 -12.99 -6.18 5.74
C THR A 351 -13.52 -6.93 4.51
N LEU A 352 -12.96 -6.70 3.32
CA LEU A 352 -13.33 -7.42 2.11
C LEU A 352 -13.12 -8.93 2.27
N THR A 353 -11.94 -9.35 2.72
CA THR A 353 -11.62 -10.78 2.89
C THR A 353 -12.45 -11.46 3.99
N ILE A 354 -12.76 -10.76 5.08
CA ILE A 354 -13.67 -11.24 6.13
C ILE A 354 -15.09 -11.39 5.59
N SER A 355 -15.63 -10.39 4.90
CA SER A 355 -16.98 -10.44 4.32
C SER A 355 -17.14 -11.58 3.30
N MET A 356 -16.13 -11.80 2.46
CA MET A 356 -16.06 -12.95 1.54
C MET A 356 -16.05 -14.28 2.28
N SER A 357 -15.17 -14.40 3.29
CA SER A 357 -15.00 -15.63 4.06
C SER A 357 -16.24 -15.99 4.88
N LEU A 358 -16.93 -15.00 5.45
CA LEU A 358 -18.20 -15.18 6.15
C LEU A 358 -19.31 -15.63 5.19
N SER A 359 -19.38 -15.03 3.99
CA SER A 359 -20.36 -15.42 2.97
C SER A 359 -20.17 -16.87 2.50
N ALA A 360 -18.91 -17.29 2.34
CA ALA A 360 -18.54 -18.67 2.06
C ALA A 360 -18.92 -19.61 3.21
N PHE A 361 -18.72 -19.18 4.46
CA PHE A 361 -19.02 -20.00 5.65
C PHE A 361 -20.53 -20.23 5.82
N VAL A 362 -21.33 -19.20 5.57
CA VAL A 362 -22.80 -19.28 5.54
C VAL A 362 -23.25 -20.27 4.46
N SER A 363 -22.66 -20.20 3.27
CA SER A 363 -22.97 -21.13 2.17
C SER A 363 -22.62 -22.58 2.52
N LEU A 364 -21.45 -22.82 3.12
CA LEU A 364 -21.05 -24.15 3.58
C LEU A 364 -21.99 -24.67 4.70
N GLY A 365 -22.26 -23.82 5.70
CA GLY A 365 -23.03 -24.16 6.88
C GLY A 365 -24.51 -24.40 6.61
N MET A 366 -25.15 -23.61 5.75
CA MET A 366 -26.59 -23.74 5.51
C MET A 366 -26.93 -24.72 4.37
N LEU A 367 -26.07 -24.85 3.35
CA LEU A 367 -26.35 -25.73 2.21
C LEU A 367 -25.80 -27.15 2.36
N TYR A 368 -24.61 -27.29 2.94
CA TYR A 368 -23.86 -28.55 2.91
C TYR A 368 -23.80 -29.26 4.25
N MET A 369 -23.66 -28.54 5.38
CA MET A 369 -23.63 -29.19 6.70
C MET A 369 -24.85 -30.07 6.98
N PRO A 370 -26.12 -29.68 6.68
CA PRO A 370 -27.26 -30.57 6.89
C PRO A 370 -27.16 -31.87 6.08
N LYS A 371 -26.61 -31.80 4.85
CA LYS A 371 -26.45 -32.96 3.97
C LYS A 371 -25.35 -33.88 4.48
N VAL A 372 -24.20 -33.32 4.87
CA VAL A 372 -23.09 -34.08 5.46
C VAL A 372 -23.51 -34.73 6.77
N TYR A 373 -24.26 -34.02 7.62
CA TYR A 373 -24.79 -34.55 8.87
C TYR A 373 -25.67 -35.79 8.62
N VAL A 374 -26.62 -35.71 7.69
CA VAL A 374 -27.48 -36.86 7.35
C VAL A 374 -26.66 -38.00 6.74
N ILE A 375 -25.70 -37.72 5.86
CA ILE A 375 -24.87 -38.76 5.23
C ILE A 375 -24.05 -39.55 6.26
N ILE A 376 -23.50 -38.87 7.28
CA ILE A 376 -22.62 -39.48 8.28
C ILE A 376 -23.40 -40.12 9.43
N PHE A 377 -24.36 -39.40 10.02
CA PHE A 377 -25.04 -39.83 11.25
C PHE A 377 -26.34 -40.61 10.99
N HIS A 378 -26.89 -40.53 9.77
CA HIS A 378 -28.13 -41.21 9.38
C HIS A 378 -27.93 -42.09 8.13
N PRO A 379 -27.05 -43.12 8.20
CA PRO A 379 -26.71 -43.96 7.05
C PRO A 379 -27.92 -44.72 6.47
N GLU A 380 -28.98 -44.91 7.24
CA GLU A 380 -30.24 -45.50 6.78
C GLU A 380 -30.92 -44.68 5.67
N GLN A 381 -30.64 -43.38 5.57
CA GLN A 381 -31.18 -42.48 4.54
C GLN A 381 -30.33 -42.45 3.27
N ASN A 382 -29.13 -43.04 3.31
CA ASN A 382 -28.23 -43.14 2.15
C ASN A 382 -28.66 -44.21 1.14
N VAL A 383 -29.65 -45.05 1.50
CA VAL A 383 -30.16 -46.12 0.64
C VAL A 383 -31.43 -45.66 -0.07
N GLN A 384 -31.57 -46.02 -1.35
CA GLN A 384 -32.75 -45.68 -2.14
C GLN A 384 -33.98 -46.40 -1.55
N LYS A 385 -34.93 -45.66 -0.96
CA LYS A 385 -36.20 -46.25 -0.50
C LYS A 385 -36.89 -46.92 -1.68
N ARG A 386 -36.86 -48.26 -1.72
CA ARG A 386 -37.56 -49.07 -2.72
C ARG A 386 -39.05 -48.77 -2.55
N LYS A 387 -39.62 -47.93 -3.43
CA LYS A 387 -41.08 -47.78 -3.53
C LYS A 387 -41.63 -49.18 -3.81
N ARG A 388 -42.23 -49.83 -2.81
CA ARG A 388 -43.07 -51.02 -3.03
C ARG A 388 -44.11 -50.59 -4.06
N SER A 389 -43.97 -51.13 -5.26
CA SER A 389 -44.79 -50.77 -6.41
C SER A 389 -46.24 -51.12 -6.10
N PHE A 390 -47.10 -50.10 -6.06
CA PHE A 390 -48.56 -50.21 -6.01
C PHE A 390 -49.16 -50.85 -7.29
N LYS A 391 -48.38 -51.62 -8.06
CA LYS A 391 -48.83 -52.38 -9.22
C LYS A 391 -49.40 -53.76 -8.88
N ALA A 392 -49.16 -54.28 -7.67
CA ALA A 392 -49.71 -55.59 -7.28
C ALA A 392 -51.22 -55.58 -7.00
N THR A 393 -51.81 -54.43 -6.61
CA THR A 393 -53.26 -54.36 -6.33
C THR A 393 -54.11 -54.21 -7.60
N ARG A 394 -53.57 -53.61 -8.68
CA ARG A 394 -54.33 -53.48 -9.95
C ARG A 394 -54.46 -54.78 -10.73
N VAL A 395 -53.57 -55.76 -10.53
CA VAL A 395 -53.68 -57.07 -11.19
C VAL A 395 -54.75 -57.92 -10.50
N SER A 396 -54.89 -57.83 -9.18
CA SER A 396 -55.91 -58.60 -8.44
C SER A 396 -57.33 -58.03 -8.62
N GLN A 397 -57.48 -56.71 -8.84
CA GLN A 397 -58.80 -56.10 -9.11
C GLN A 397 -59.27 -56.41 -10.54
N LYS A 398 -58.36 -56.43 -11.52
CA LYS A 398 -58.71 -56.71 -12.93
C LYS A 398 -59.17 -58.16 -13.15
N SER A 399 -58.67 -59.12 -12.38
CA SER A 399 -59.10 -60.52 -12.44
C SER A 399 -60.48 -60.80 -11.82
N LEU A 400 -61.02 -59.88 -11.01
CA LEU A 400 -62.36 -60.00 -10.42
C LEU A 400 -63.43 -59.35 -11.32
N ASP A 401 -63.11 -58.24 -11.99
CA ASP A 401 -64.03 -57.57 -12.92
C ASP A 401 -64.21 -58.31 -14.26
N GLU A 402 -63.19 -59.07 -14.72
CA GLU A 402 -63.28 -59.84 -15.99
C GLU A 402 -64.14 -61.12 -15.87
N LYS A 403 -64.49 -61.56 -14.65
CA LYS A 403 -65.34 -62.74 -14.42
C LYS A 403 -66.83 -62.43 -14.39
N GLN A 404 -67.24 -61.15 -14.42
CA GLN A 404 -68.64 -60.74 -14.23
C GLN A 404 -69.35 -60.25 -15.51
N ASN A 405 -68.65 -60.11 -16.64
CA ASN A 405 -69.21 -59.49 -17.86
C ASN A 405 -69.36 -60.46 -19.05
N GLY A 406 -69.44 -61.77 -18.77
CA GLY A 406 -69.36 -62.85 -19.76
C GLY A 406 -70.66 -63.62 -20.04
N GLU A 407 -71.84 -63.13 -19.66
CA GLU A 407 -73.08 -63.83 -20.02
C GLU A 407 -74.20 -62.89 -20.52
N THR A 408 -74.71 -63.27 -21.70
CA THR A 408 -76.04 -63.00 -22.28
C THR A 408 -76.29 -61.68 -23.03
N LYS A 409 -76.18 -61.76 -24.37
CA LYS A 409 -77.12 -61.10 -25.30
C LYS A 409 -77.68 -62.16 -26.26
N ILE A 410 -78.96 -62.46 -26.12
CA ILE A 410 -79.79 -63.09 -27.14
C ILE A 410 -80.91 -62.08 -27.48
N VAL A 411 -81.10 -61.86 -28.77
CA VAL A 411 -82.15 -61.09 -29.47
C VAL A 411 -82.67 -62.07 -30.56
N PRO A 412 -83.90 -61.99 -31.13
CA PRO A 412 -85.11 -61.16 -30.87
C PRO A 412 -86.41 -62.01 -30.74
N ASP A 413 -87.57 -61.41 -30.43
CA ASP A 413 -88.69 -61.20 -31.38
C ASP A 413 -89.92 -60.49 -30.75
N ARG A 414 -90.56 -59.68 -31.60
CA ARG A 414 -91.96 -59.20 -31.72
C ARG A 414 -92.90 -58.89 -30.54
N SER A 415 -93.64 -57.82 -30.84
CA SER A 415 -95.09 -57.58 -30.72
C SER A 415 -95.66 -56.96 -29.44
N GLN A 416 -96.35 -55.85 -29.72
CA GLN A 416 -97.35 -55.07 -28.96
C GLN A 416 -96.88 -54.30 -27.71
#